data_AF-U1KMJ0-F1
#
_entry.id   AF-U1KMJ0-F1
#
_cell.length_a   1.000
_cell.length_b   1.000
_cell.length_c   1.000
_cell.angle_alpha   90.00
_cell.angle_beta   90.00
_cell.angle_gamma   90.00
#
_symmetry.space_group_name_H-M   'P 1'
#
loop_
_entity.id
_entity.type
_entity.pdbx_description
1 polymer ?
#
loop_
_entity_poly.entity_id
_entity_poly.type
_entity_poly.pdbx_seq_one_letter_code
_entity_poly.pdbx_strand_id
1 'polypeptide(L)'
;MQKNIPARINRTPRGSDILKFARKSRGYTQAESAANYGIEERTLRRWENNEFNPRWNDVVGLVEDVYLLDITNIIIGMKKPNS
;
A
#
# COMPACT_ATOMS: atom_id res chain seq x y z
N MET A 1 15.08 -14.73 33.49
CA MET A 1 14.39 -13.51 33.03
C MET A 1 13.80 -13.76 31.65
N GLN A 2 12.51 -14.11 31.54
CA GLN A 2 11.82 -14.07 30.25
C GLN A 2 11.75 -12.61 29.79
N LYS A 3 12.29 -12.30 28.61
CA LYS A 3 12.05 -11.01 27.96
C LYS A 3 10.57 -10.97 27.57
N ASN A 4 9.78 -10.15 28.26
CA ASN A 4 8.45 -9.74 27.79
C ASN A 4 8.64 -8.95 26.49
N ILE A 5 8.64 -9.66 25.36
CA ILE A 5 8.53 -9.02 24.05
C ILE A 5 7.06 -8.58 23.96
N PRO A 6 6.75 -7.27 23.91
CA PRO A 6 5.36 -6.84 23.76
C PRO A 6 4.79 -7.51 22.51
N ALA A 7 3.60 -8.09 22.64
CA ALA A 7 2.85 -8.68 21.54
C ALA A 7 3.03 -7.80 20.31
N ARG A 8 3.50 -8.39 19.19
CA ARG A 8 3.76 -7.69 17.92
C ARG A 8 2.67 -6.64 17.71
N ILE A 9 3.03 -5.35 17.85
CA ILE A 9 2.07 -4.27 17.61
C ILE A 9 1.66 -4.43 16.14
N ASN A 10 0.43 -4.87 15.88
CA ASN A 10 -0.16 -4.94 14.55
C ASN A 10 -0.41 -3.52 14.04
N ARG A 11 0.69 -2.83 13.68
CA ARG A 11 0.66 -1.48 13.15
C ARG A 11 -0.10 -1.49 11.82
N THR A 12 -0.80 -0.39 11.55
CA THR A 12 -1.35 -0.15 10.22
C THR A 12 -0.22 -0.17 9.18
N PRO A 13 -0.39 -0.86 8.04
CA PRO A 13 0.61 -0.87 6.98
C PRO A 13 0.93 0.55 6.49
N ARG A 14 2.13 0.77 5.98
CA ARG A 14 2.49 2.07 5.39
C ARG A 14 1.78 2.26 4.06
N GLY A 15 1.60 3.52 3.64
CA GLY A 15 1.08 3.84 2.31
C GLY A 15 1.85 3.13 1.19
N SER A 16 3.18 3.06 1.30
CA SER A 16 4.05 2.32 0.36
C SER A 16 3.66 0.84 0.22
N ASP A 17 3.38 0.18 1.35
CA ASP A 17 3.05 -1.24 1.38
C ASP A 17 1.64 -1.48 0.83
N ILE A 18 0.70 -0.61 1.18
CA ILE A 18 -0.68 -0.63 0.69
C ILE A 18 -0.71 -0.51 -0.83
N LEU A 19 -0.03 0.52 -1.39
CA LEU A 19 0.02 0.76 -2.83
C LEU A 19 0.58 -0.44 -3.58
N LYS A 20 1.74 -0.95 -3.13
CA LYS A 20 2.41 -2.08 -3.76
C LYS A 20 1.58 -3.35 -3.69
N PHE A 21 0.90 -3.60 -2.57
CA PHE A 21 0.01 -4.75 -2.41
C PHE A 21 -1.21 -4.63 -3.33
N ALA A 22 -1.94 -3.51 -3.26
CA ALA A 22 -3.15 -3.27 -4.03
C ALA A 22 -2.86 -3.39 -5.54
N ARG A 23 -1.80 -2.71 -6.02
CA ARG A 23 -1.37 -2.77 -7.42
C ARG A 23 -1.12 -4.20 -7.89
N LYS A 24 -0.32 -4.95 -7.13
CA LYS A 24 0.01 -6.34 -7.48
C LYS A 24 -1.21 -7.25 -7.45
N SER A 25 -2.13 -7.06 -6.51
CA SER A 25 -3.37 -7.85 -6.42
C SER A 25 -4.27 -7.67 -7.64
N ARG A 26 -4.20 -6.52 -8.31
CA ARG A 26 -4.95 -6.21 -9.54
C ARG A 26 -4.17 -6.50 -10.82
N GLY A 27 -2.88 -6.84 -10.73
CA GLY A 27 -2.04 -7.16 -11.89
C GLY A 27 -1.48 -5.95 -12.64
N TYR A 28 -1.55 -4.74 -12.07
CA TYR A 28 -1.07 -3.52 -12.74
C TYR A 28 0.46 -3.40 -12.66
N THR A 29 1.07 -2.89 -13.71
CA THR A 29 2.44 -2.37 -13.69
C THR A 29 2.48 -0.99 -13.00
N GLN A 30 3.68 -0.55 -12.60
CA GLN A 30 3.88 0.79 -12.05
C GLN A 30 3.57 1.86 -13.12
N ALA A 31 3.94 1.61 -14.37
CA ALA A 31 3.67 2.52 -15.49
C ALA A 31 2.16 2.71 -15.72
N GLU A 32 1.38 1.63 -15.78
CA GLU A 32 -0.08 1.70 -15.95
C GLU A 32 -0.74 2.44 -14.80
N SER A 33 -0.34 2.14 -13.56
CA SER A 33 -0.89 2.78 -12.37
C SER A 33 -0.64 4.29 -12.37
N ALA A 34 0.60 4.68 -12.68
CA ALA A 34 1.01 6.07 -12.72
C ALA A 34 0.29 6.84 -13.84
N ALA A 35 0.16 6.23 -15.01
CA ALA A 35 -0.57 6.81 -16.14
C ALA A 35 -2.06 7.02 -15.82
N ASN A 36 -2.73 6.06 -15.19
CA ASN A 36 -4.14 6.19 -14.80
C ASN A 36 -4.35 7.23 -13.69
N TYR A 37 -3.40 7.38 -12.76
CA TYR A 37 -3.50 8.34 -11.66
C TYR A 37 -3.03 9.77 -12.03
N GLY A 38 -2.30 9.92 -13.13
CA GLY A 38 -1.78 11.22 -13.58
C GLY A 38 -0.46 11.63 -12.91
N ILE A 39 0.41 10.67 -12.59
CA ILE A 39 1.77 10.91 -12.05
C ILE A 39 2.84 10.24 -12.91
N GLU A 40 4.10 10.61 -12.70
CA GLU A 40 5.23 9.90 -13.32
C GLU A 40 5.39 8.50 -12.70
N GLU A 41 5.72 7.49 -13.52
CA GLU A 41 6.06 6.13 -13.06
C GLU A 41 7.15 6.17 -11.97
N ARG A 42 8.17 7.01 -12.15
CA ARG A 42 9.25 7.21 -11.19
C ARG A 42 8.74 7.63 -9.82
N THR A 43 7.69 8.45 -9.76
CA THR A 43 7.08 8.90 -8.50
C THR A 43 6.43 7.72 -7.78
N LEU A 44 5.61 6.93 -8.48
CA LEU A 44 5.00 5.73 -7.90
C LEU A 44 6.06 4.71 -7.45
N ARG A 45 7.11 4.50 -8.24
CA ARG A 45 8.21 3.61 -7.88
C ARG A 45 8.90 4.04 -6.59
N ARG A 46 9.19 5.33 -6.42
CA ARG A 46 9.76 5.89 -5.19
C ARG A 46 8.83 5.72 -3.99
N TRP A 47 7.52 5.86 -4.19
CA TRP A 47 6.52 5.60 -3.15
C TRP A 47 6.54 4.12 -2.71
N GLU A 48 6.48 3.19 -3.66
CA GLU A 48 6.45 1.75 -3.36
C GLU A 48 7.78 1.19 -2.81
N ASN A 49 8.88 1.89 -3.04
CA ASN A 49 10.20 1.59 -2.47
C ASN A 49 10.46 2.30 -1.13
N ASN A 50 9.49 3.07 -0.62
CA ASN A 50 9.63 3.87 0.61
C ASN A 50 10.80 4.89 0.53
N GLU A 51 11.10 5.38 -0.67
CA GLU A 51 12.10 6.44 -0.92
C GLU A 51 11.49 7.84 -0.78
N PHE A 52 10.17 7.95 -0.96
CA PHE A 52 9.39 9.16 -0.71
C PHE A 52 8.00 8.75 -0.24
N ASN A 53 7.45 9.44 0.76
CA ASN A 53 6.16 9.04 1.32
C ASN A 53 5.00 9.68 0.52
N PRO A 54 4.04 8.90 -0.03
CA PRO A 54 2.82 9.45 -0.62
C PRO A 54 1.98 10.16 0.45
N ARG A 55 1.15 11.13 0.04
CA ARG A 55 0.12 11.65 0.96
C ARG A 55 -0.98 10.61 1.11
N TRP A 56 -1.74 10.69 2.20
CA TRP A 56 -2.83 9.74 2.43
C TRP A 56 -3.87 9.75 1.30
N ASN A 57 -4.22 10.93 0.77
CA ASN A 57 -5.14 11.04 -0.37
C ASN A 57 -4.58 10.36 -1.63
N ASP A 58 -3.26 10.32 -1.82
CA ASP A 58 -2.67 9.59 -2.95
C ASP A 58 -2.80 8.08 -2.78
N VAL A 59 -2.68 7.60 -1.54
CA VAL A 59 -2.90 6.19 -1.22
C VAL A 59 -4.36 5.82 -1.47
N VAL A 60 -5.30 6.63 -0.99
CA VAL A 60 -6.73 6.39 -1.19
C VAL A 60 -7.10 6.46 -2.67
N GLY A 61 -6.67 7.50 -3.40
CA GLY A 61 -7.02 7.67 -4.81
C GLY A 61 -6.50 6.54 -5.71
N LEU A 62 -5.25 6.10 -5.51
CA LEU A 62 -4.75 4.93 -6.26
C LEU A 62 -5.53 3.65 -5.90
N VAL A 63 -5.88 3.44 -4.64
CA VAL A 63 -6.57 2.20 -4.21
C VAL A 63 -8.03 2.18 -4.65
N GLU A 64 -8.77 3.25 -4.40
CA GLU A 64 -10.21 3.31 -4.64
C GLU A 64 -10.53 3.68 -6.08
N ASP A 65 -9.84 4.66 -6.66
CA ASP A 65 -10.20 5.20 -7.98
C ASP A 65 -9.52 4.46 -9.14
N VAL A 66 -8.25 4.03 -8.95
CA VAL A 66 -7.50 3.33 -10.01
C VAL A 66 -7.62 1.82 -9.89
N TYR A 67 -7.47 1.27 -8.69
CA TYR A 67 -7.50 -0.18 -8.47
C TYR A 67 -8.89 -0.74 -8.19
N LEU A 68 -9.87 0.14 -7.91
CA LEU A 68 -11.25 -0.21 -7.60
C LEU A 68 -11.34 -1.16 -6.40
N LEU A 69 -10.55 -0.89 -5.36
CA LEU A 69 -10.47 -1.67 -4.13
C LEU A 69 -10.91 -0.82 -2.94
N ASP A 70 -11.52 -1.46 -1.93
CA ASP A 70 -11.85 -0.81 -0.65
C ASP A 70 -10.60 -0.73 0.24
N ILE A 71 -10.18 0.49 0.60
CA ILE A 71 -8.96 0.73 1.39
C ILE A 71 -9.00 0.05 2.77
N THR A 72 -10.18 -0.04 3.38
CA THR A 72 -10.38 -0.63 4.70
C THR A 72 -10.16 -2.13 4.65
N ASN A 73 -10.71 -2.80 3.64
CA ASN A 73 -10.55 -4.23 3.41
C ASN A 73 -9.10 -4.59 3.12
N ILE A 74 -8.37 -3.74 2.37
CA ILE A 74 -6.94 -3.94 2.13
C ILE A 74 -6.14 -3.88 3.43
N ILE A 75 -6.36 -2.84 4.25
CA ILE A 75 -5.67 -2.69 5.54
C ILE A 75 -5.96 -3.86 6.48
N ILE A 76 -7.23 -4.28 6.57
CA ILE A 76 -7.64 -5.42 7.41
C ILE A 76 -7.02 -6.72 6.88
N GLY A 77 -7.06 -6.94 5.57
CA GLY A 77 -6.49 -8.13 4.91
C GLY A 77 -4.99 -8.26 5.16
N MET A 78 -4.24 -7.16 5.05
CA MET A 78 -2.80 -7.13 5.31
C MET A 78 -2.43 -7.36 6.79
N LYS A 79 -3.36 -7.13 7.73
CA LYS A 79 -3.15 -7.37 9.17
C LYS A 79 -3.43 -8.81 9.60
N LYS A 80 -4.18 -9.59 8.81
CA LYS A 80 -4.45 -10.99 9.15
C LYS A 80 -3.19 -11.83 8.88
N PRO A 81 -2.70 -12.61 9.86
CA PRO A 81 -1.65 -13.59 9.57
C PRO A 81 -2.21 -14.59 8.55
N ASN A 82 -1.43 -14.91 7.51
CA ASN A 82 -1.75 -16.00 6.60
C ASN A 82 -1.83 -17.28 7.42
N SER A 83 -3.05 -17.80 7.62
CA SER A 83 -3.32 -19.10 8.23
C SER A 83 -2.73 -20.24 7.42
#